data_AF-A0AB73IKI9-F1
#
_entry.id   AF-A0AB73IKI9-F1
#
_cell.length_a   1.000
_cell.length_b   1.000
_cell.length_c   1.000
_cell.angle_alpha   90.00
_cell.angle_beta   90.00
_cell.angle_gamma   90.00
#
_symmetry.space_group_name_H-M   'P 1'
#
loop_
_entity.id
_entity.type
_entity.pdbx_description
1 polymer ?
#
loop_
_entity_poly.entity_id
_entity_poly.type
_entity_poly.pdbx_seq_one_letter_code
_entity_poly.pdbx_strand_id
1 'polypeptide(L)'
;MKAYLVAAIAVALAACSLAPSQTTNFDVNSANFATAPNEKLCSVYGFHANRSGEARAELTKRGVFTPKDWANIDAHKVLPGMSECAVNAAYFVGVAKVEGVADASGKPISRTLIYACDNSPVPNCPYTQVTIQNGVVVSVSQRSKL
;
A
#
# COMPACT_ATOMS: atom_id res chain seq x y z
N MET A 1 -7.25 62.91 12.54
CA MET A 1 -8.14 62.25 11.55
C MET A 1 -7.51 60.91 11.18
N LYS A 2 -8.28 59.82 11.31
CA LYS A 2 -8.25 58.52 10.57
C LYS A 2 -6.86 57.81 10.50
N ALA A 3 -6.55 56.80 11.32
CA ALA A 3 -7.04 55.40 11.31
C ALA A 3 -6.68 54.60 10.05
N TYR A 4 -6.35 53.31 10.26
CA TYR A 4 -6.19 52.19 9.30
C TYR A 4 -4.77 52.05 8.71
N LEU A 5 -4.10 50.90 8.60
CA LEU A 5 -4.46 49.47 8.66
C LEU A 5 -3.17 48.69 9.00
N VAL A 6 -3.13 47.91 10.07
CA VAL A 6 -2.21 46.77 10.19
C VAL A 6 -3.07 45.52 10.10
N ALA A 7 -3.25 45.03 8.87
CA ALA A 7 -3.93 43.77 8.62
C ALA A 7 -2.95 42.64 8.97
N ALA A 8 -3.05 42.13 10.19
CA ALA A 8 -2.39 40.90 10.60
C ALA A 8 -3.06 39.72 9.88
N ILE A 9 -2.36 39.13 8.91
CA ILE A 9 -2.77 37.90 8.23
C ILE A 9 -2.52 36.76 9.22
N ALA A 10 -3.55 36.40 9.98
CA ALA A 10 -3.58 35.16 10.74
C ALA A 10 -3.75 34.00 9.75
N VAL A 11 -2.62 33.40 9.36
CA VAL A 11 -2.59 32.13 8.64
C VAL A 11 -3.16 31.07 9.57
N ALA A 12 -4.45 30.78 9.41
CA ALA A 12 -5.08 29.63 10.04
C ALA A 12 -4.50 28.36 9.39
N LEU A 13 -3.50 27.78 10.05
CA LEU A 13 -3.11 26.40 9.80
C LEU A 13 -4.30 25.52 10.15
N ALA A 14 -5.13 25.20 9.16
CA ALA A 14 -6.06 24.09 9.24
C ALA A 14 -5.21 22.82 9.35
N ALA A 15 -4.98 22.41 10.60
CA ALA A 15 -4.45 21.11 10.94
C ALA A 15 -5.31 20.06 10.22
N CYS A 16 -4.74 19.37 9.25
CA CYS A 16 -5.26 18.11 8.76
C CYS A 16 -5.14 17.11 9.93
N SER A 17 -6.13 17.10 10.81
CA SER A 17 -6.31 16.01 11.77
C SER A 17 -6.69 14.77 10.97
N LEU A 18 -5.67 14.01 10.56
CA LEU A 18 -5.84 12.62 10.15
C LEU A 18 -6.47 11.89 11.33
N ALA A 19 -7.79 11.70 11.28
CA ALA A 19 -8.52 10.89 12.24
C ALA A 19 -7.90 9.49 12.27
N PRO A 20 -7.78 8.86 13.44
CA PRO A 20 -7.22 7.53 13.57
C PRO A 20 -8.08 6.55 12.77
N SER A 21 -7.45 5.87 11.81
CA SER A 21 -8.09 4.87 10.96
C SER A 21 -8.69 3.77 11.82
N GLN A 22 -10.02 3.81 12.02
CA GLN A 22 -10.75 2.70 12.63
C GLN A 22 -10.49 1.46 11.78
N THR A 23 -9.94 0.42 12.41
CA THR A 23 -9.83 -0.93 11.84
C THR A 23 -11.23 -1.56 11.77
N THR A 24 -12.06 -1.06 10.86
CA THR A 24 -13.23 -1.81 10.41
C THR A 24 -12.72 -3.01 9.64
N ASN A 25 -13.19 -4.21 10.02
CA ASN A 25 -12.97 -5.41 9.21
C ASN A 25 -13.53 -5.13 7.82
N PHE A 26 -12.66 -5.13 6.81
CA PHE A 26 -13.05 -4.85 5.44
C PHE A 26 -13.72 -6.09 4.86
N ASP A 27 -15.05 -6.12 4.88
CA ASP A 27 -15.81 -7.20 4.25
C ASP A 27 -15.86 -6.99 2.73
N VAL A 28 -15.09 -7.79 2.02
CA VAL A 28 -15.00 -7.75 0.55
C VAL A 28 -16.37 -7.91 -0.10
N ASN A 29 -17.27 -8.72 0.47
CA ASN A 29 -18.55 -9.05 -0.16
C ASN A 29 -19.55 -7.88 -0.12
N SER A 30 -19.49 -7.04 0.90
CA SER A 30 -20.42 -5.91 1.09
C SER A 30 -19.77 -4.54 0.87
N ALA A 31 -18.45 -4.45 0.79
CA ALA A 31 -17.75 -3.18 0.64
C ALA A 31 -18.09 -2.45 -0.66
N ASN A 32 -18.26 -1.13 -0.53
CA ASN A 32 -18.32 -0.21 -1.67
C ASN A 32 -16.90 0.16 -2.11
N PHE A 33 -16.44 -0.39 -3.23
CA PHE A 33 -15.08 -0.16 -3.71
C PHE A 33 -14.83 1.28 -4.17
N ALA A 34 -15.87 2.03 -4.57
CA ALA A 34 -15.72 3.42 -4.97
C ALA A 34 -15.23 4.34 -3.84
N THR A 35 -15.51 3.98 -2.58
CA THR A 35 -15.09 4.75 -1.39
C THR A 35 -14.02 4.03 -0.56
N ALA A 36 -13.75 2.76 -0.85
CA ALA A 36 -12.71 1.99 -0.17
C ALA A 36 -11.32 2.59 -0.43
N PRO A 37 -10.40 2.55 0.56
CA PRO A 37 -9.03 3.02 0.38
C PRO A 37 -8.22 2.07 -0.53
N ASN A 38 -7.23 2.62 -1.23
CA ASN A 38 -6.47 1.88 -2.26
C ASN A 38 -5.78 0.64 -1.68
N GLU A 39 -5.27 0.72 -0.45
CA GLU A 39 -4.58 -0.37 0.23
C GLU A 39 -5.47 -1.61 0.37
N LYS A 40 -6.78 -1.39 0.61
CA LYS A 40 -7.76 -2.48 0.69
C LYS A 40 -8.01 -3.08 -0.69
N LEU A 41 -8.16 -2.25 -1.73
CA LEU A 41 -8.34 -2.74 -3.10
C LEU A 41 -7.12 -3.54 -3.60
N CYS A 42 -5.91 -3.06 -3.33
CA CYS A 42 -4.67 -3.78 -3.65
C CYS A 42 -4.61 -5.13 -2.93
N SER A 43 -5.06 -5.17 -1.66
CA SER A 43 -5.16 -6.42 -0.89
C SER A 43 -6.19 -7.39 -1.48
N VAL A 44 -7.38 -6.91 -1.88
CA VAL A 44 -8.42 -7.74 -2.52
C VAL A 44 -7.91 -8.33 -3.82
N TYR A 45 -7.22 -7.53 -4.62
CA TYR A 45 -6.64 -7.97 -5.88
C TYR A 45 -5.53 -9.00 -5.66
N GLY A 46 -4.53 -8.69 -4.84
CA GLY A 46 -3.38 -9.58 -4.62
C GLY A 46 -3.74 -10.89 -3.91
N PHE A 47 -4.75 -10.89 -3.04
CA PHE A 47 -5.27 -12.12 -2.44
C PHE A 47 -6.12 -12.96 -3.40
N HIS A 48 -6.46 -12.42 -4.58
CA HIS A 48 -7.41 -13.03 -5.52
C HIS A 48 -8.79 -13.33 -4.92
N ALA A 49 -9.33 -12.40 -4.10
CA ALA A 49 -10.67 -12.57 -3.55
C ALA A 49 -11.76 -12.59 -4.65
N ASN A 50 -12.96 -13.05 -4.30
CA ASN A 50 -14.11 -13.21 -5.22
C ASN A 50 -14.47 -11.95 -6.05
N ARG A 51 -14.09 -10.75 -5.58
CA ARG A 51 -14.32 -9.46 -6.25
C ARG A 51 -13.03 -8.78 -6.74
N SER A 52 -11.95 -9.56 -6.95
CA SER A 52 -10.65 -9.05 -7.41
C SER A 52 -10.73 -8.30 -8.75
N GLY A 53 -11.57 -8.74 -9.69
CA GLY A 53 -11.81 -8.03 -10.95
C GLY A 53 -12.39 -6.63 -10.76
N GLU A 54 -13.34 -6.47 -9.84
CA GLU A 54 -13.90 -5.16 -9.49
C GLU A 54 -12.86 -4.25 -8.81
N ALA A 55 -12.04 -4.82 -7.92
CA ALA A 55 -10.95 -4.09 -7.29
C ALA A 55 -9.93 -3.59 -8.33
N ARG A 56 -9.56 -4.43 -9.30
CA ARG A 56 -8.70 -4.03 -10.43
C ARG A 56 -9.33 -2.88 -11.21
N ALA A 57 -10.59 -3.02 -11.61
CA ALA A 57 -11.28 -2.00 -12.41
C ALA A 57 -11.29 -0.63 -11.69
N GLU A 58 -11.56 -0.61 -10.39
CA GLU A 58 -11.55 0.62 -9.59
C GLU A 58 -10.13 1.18 -9.41
N LEU A 59 -9.11 0.34 -9.18
CA LEU A 59 -7.71 0.77 -9.13
C LEU A 59 -7.23 1.38 -10.46
N THR A 60 -7.65 0.79 -11.60
CA THR A 60 -7.38 1.34 -12.94
C THR A 60 -8.08 2.68 -13.14
N LYS A 61 -9.37 2.78 -12.79
CA LYS A 61 -10.15 4.03 -12.88
C LYS A 61 -9.52 5.17 -12.08
N ARG A 62 -8.96 4.86 -10.91
CA ARG A 62 -8.27 5.83 -10.03
C ARG A 62 -6.85 6.18 -10.50
N GLY A 63 -6.31 5.49 -11.50
CA GLY A 63 -4.94 5.72 -11.97
C GLY A 63 -3.89 5.39 -10.91
N VAL A 64 -4.16 4.45 -10.00
CA VAL A 64 -3.21 4.09 -8.91
C VAL A 64 -1.92 3.51 -9.47
N PHE A 65 -2.00 2.83 -10.61
CA PHE A 65 -0.90 2.16 -11.27
C PHE A 65 -0.78 2.60 -12.72
N THR A 66 0.45 2.77 -13.19
CA THR A 66 0.72 2.99 -14.62
C THR A 66 0.52 1.69 -15.41
N PRO A 67 0.43 1.75 -16.75
CA PRO A 67 0.40 0.53 -17.58
C PRO A 67 1.62 -0.38 -17.35
N LYS A 68 2.79 0.21 -17.08
CA LYS A 68 4.01 -0.54 -16.77
C LYS A 68 3.91 -1.25 -15.42
N ASP A 69 3.32 -0.60 -14.42
CA ASP A 69 3.09 -1.23 -13.11
C ASP A 69 2.14 -2.40 -13.23
N TRP A 70 1.04 -2.25 -13.97
CA TRP A 70 0.10 -3.35 -14.23
C TRP A 70 0.78 -4.54 -14.93
N ALA A 71 1.60 -4.29 -15.95
CA ALA A 71 2.34 -5.36 -16.62
C ALA A 71 3.26 -6.14 -15.67
N ASN A 72 3.90 -5.46 -14.71
CA ASN A 72 4.72 -6.11 -13.69
C ASN A 72 3.87 -6.86 -12.65
N ILE A 73 2.80 -6.23 -12.14
CA ILE A 73 1.88 -6.83 -11.17
C ILE A 73 1.30 -8.13 -11.74
N ASP A 74 0.82 -8.10 -12.99
CA ASP A 74 0.24 -9.28 -13.66
C ASP A 74 1.27 -10.37 -13.93
N ALA A 75 2.52 -9.97 -14.20
CA ALA A 75 3.65 -10.88 -14.29
C ALA A 75 4.18 -11.36 -12.93
N HIS A 76 3.51 -11.00 -11.82
CA HIS A 76 3.95 -11.28 -10.45
C HIS A 76 5.40 -10.81 -10.22
N LYS A 77 5.66 -9.55 -10.55
CA LYS A 77 6.96 -8.90 -10.40
C LYS A 77 6.81 -7.56 -9.69
N VAL A 78 7.76 -7.30 -8.81
CA VAL A 78 7.94 -6.03 -8.11
C VAL A 78 9.34 -5.52 -8.42
N LEU A 79 9.46 -4.22 -8.68
CA LEU A 79 10.72 -3.55 -9.01
C LEU A 79 10.93 -2.35 -8.07
N PRO A 80 12.19 -1.92 -7.86
CA PRO A 80 12.48 -0.66 -7.20
C PRO A 80 11.73 0.52 -7.82
N GLY A 81 11.22 1.42 -6.98
CA GLY A 81 10.40 2.56 -7.36
C GLY A 81 8.89 2.28 -7.37
N MET A 82 8.46 1.02 -7.32
CA MET A 82 7.02 0.69 -7.20
C MET A 82 6.50 1.02 -5.79
N SER A 83 5.19 1.28 -5.68
CA SER A 83 4.55 1.58 -4.40
C SER A 83 4.28 0.34 -3.56
N GLU A 84 4.11 0.50 -2.25
CA GLU A 84 3.69 -0.60 -1.36
C GLU A 84 2.35 -1.23 -1.79
N CYS A 85 1.42 -0.45 -2.35
CA CYS A 85 0.17 -0.98 -2.91
C CYS A 85 0.45 -1.93 -4.08
N ALA A 86 1.44 -1.64 -4.92
CA ALA A 86 1.83 -2.52 -6.03
C ALA A 86 2.44 -3.82 -5.52
N VAL A 87 3.22 -3.78 -4.43
CA VAL A 87 3.71 -5.00 -3.75
C VAL A 87 2.54 -5.83 -3.24
N ASN A 88 1.57 -5.20 -2.59
CA ASN A 88 0.39 -5.90 -2.08
C ASN A 88 -0.46 -6.49 -3.20
N ALA A 89 -0.60 -5.77 -4.32
CA ALA A 89 -1.32 -6.24 -5.50
C ALA A 89 -0.59 -7.40 -6.21
N ALA A 90 0.74 -7.42 -6.22
CA ALA A 90 1.52 -8.46 -6.88
C ALA A 90 1.70 -9.74 -6.03
N TYR A 91 1.92 -9.58 -4.72
CA TYR A 91 2.36 -10.68 -3.84
C TYR A 91 1.48 -10.94 -2.62
N PHE A 92 0.51 -10.07 -2.35
CA PHE A 92 -0.30 -10.05 -1.12
C PHE A 92 0.53 -10.02 0.17
N VAL A 93 0.58 -8.88 0.85
CA VAL A 93 1.44 -8.71 2.04
C VAL A 93 1.05 -9.60 3.22
N GLY A 94 -0.18 -10.11 3.26
CA GLY A 94 -0.68 -10.95 4.34
C GLY A 94 0.01 -12.31 4.47
N VAL A 95 0.76 -12.75 3.45
CA VAL A 95 1.56 -13.99 3.48
C VAL A 95 3.04 -13.75 3.72
N ALA A 96 3.48 -12.49 3.82
CA ALA A 96 4.86 -12.14 4.11
C ALA A 96 5.13 -12.14 5.62
N LYS A 97 6.31 -12.59 6.01
CA LYS A 97 6.88 -12.18 7.30
C LYS A 97 7.29 -10.72 7.19
N VAL A 98 6.83 -9.89 8.13
CA VAL A 98 7.13 -8.47 8.17
C VAL A 98 8.23 -8.21 9.20
N GLU A 99 9.33 -7.63 8.76
CA GLU A 99 10.37 -7.06 9.60
C GLU A 99 10.42 -5.54 9.36
N GLY A 100 10.89 -4.76 10.31
CA GLY A 100 10.93 -3.31 10.12
C GLY A 100 11.73 -2.59 11.19
N VAL A 101 12.05 -1.34 10.88
CA VAL A 101 12.62 -0.38 11.81
C VAL A 101 11.63 0.78 11.93
N ALA A 102 11.40 1.24 13.15
CA ALA A 102 10.65 2.45 13.43
C ALA A 102 11.60 3.55 13.93
N ASP A 103 11.26 4.81 13.70
CA ASP A 103 11.96 5.92 14.35
C ASP A 103 11.61 5.99 15.85
N ALA A 104 12.23 6.95 16.55
CA ALA A 104 12.02 7.18 17.97
C ALA A 104 10.55 7.50 18.35
N SER A 105 9.72 7.89 17.38
CA SER A 105 8.28 8.14 17.58
C SER A 105 7.41 6.90 17.33
N GLY A 106 8.03 5.76 16.98
CA GLY A 106 7.32 4.53 16.61
C GLY A 106 6.79 4.54 15.18
N LYS A 107 7.13 5.55 14.37
CA LYS A 107 6.73 5.59 12.96
C LYS A 107 7.62 4.63 12.16
N PRO A 108 7.05 3.72 11.34
CA PRO A 108 7.84 2.85 10.48
C PRO A 108 8.68 3.67 9.50
N ILE A 109 10.00 3.53 9.56
CA ILE A 109 10.94 4.14 8.60
C ILE A 109 11.35 3.16 7.51
N SER A 110 11.32 1.86 7.82
CA SER A 110 11.53 0.80 6.85
C SER A 110 10.67 -0.41 7.18
N ARG A 111 10.24 -1.10 6.13
CA ARG A 111 9.54 -2.36 6.21
C ARG A 111 10.18 -3.33 5.22
N THR A 112 10.58 -4.49 5.69
CA THR A 112 11.07 -5.59 4.87
C THR A 112 10.03 -6.70 4.90
N LEU A 113 9.51 -7.04 3.72
CA LEU A 113 8.57 -8.13 3.51
C LEU A 113 9.35 -9.34 3.01
N ILE A 114 9.29 -10.45 3.75
CA ILE A 114 9.99 -11.69 3.42
C ILE A 114 8.94 -12.74 3.05
N TYR A 115 8.94 -13.14 1.78
CA TYR A 115 8.04 -14.16 1.24
C TYR A 115 8.74 -15.52 1.22
N ALA A 116 8.61 -16.23 2.34
CA ALA A 116 9.15 -17.56 2.52
C ALA A 116 8.03 -18.56 2.27
N CYS A 117 7.99 -19.11 1.07
CA CYS A 117 6.84 -19.84 0.55
C CYS A 117 6.64 -21.24 1.13
N ASP A 118 7.28 -21.54 2.26
CA ASP A 118 7.25 -22.86 2.89
C ASP A 118 5.83 -23.25 3.37
N ASN A 119 4.96 -22.26 3.64
CA ASN A 119 3.55 -22.46 4.09
C ASN A 119 2.55 -21.48 3.43
N SER A 120 2.82 -20.99 2.22
CA SER A 120 1.99 -19.94 1.63
C SER A 120 0.62 -20.45 1.15
N PRO A 121 -0.51 -19.81 1.54
CA PRO A 121 -1.84 -20.15 1.02
C PRO A 121 -2.09 -19.63 -0.40
N VAL A 122 -1.16 -18.83 -0.97
CA VAL A 122 -1.31 -18.30 -2.34
C VAL A 122 -0.55 -19.18 -3.34
N PRO A 123 -1.14 -19.45 -4.53
CA PRO A 123 -0.59 -20.39 -5.51
C PRO A 123 0.74 -19.95 -6.13
N ASN A 124 1.02 -18.64 -6.20
CA ASN A 124 2.22 -18.09 -6.80
C ASN A 124 3.03 -17.27 -5.78
N CYS A 125 3.74 -17.95 -4.89
CA CYS A 125 4.59 -17.27 -3.91
C CYS A 125 5.99 -16.92 -4.51
N PRO A 126 6.48 -15.69 -4.33
CA PRO A 126 7.59 -15.16 -5.14
C PRO A 126 9.01 -15.50 -4.65
N TYR A 127 9.18 -16.21 -3.53
CA TYR A 127 10.50 -16.49 -2.92
C TYR A 127 11.43 -15.26 -2.91
N THR A 128 10.91 -14.14 -2.42
CA THR A 128 11.52 -12.82 -2.58
C THR A 128 11.50 -12.07 -1.26
N GLN A 129 12.46 -11.18 -1.07
CA GLN A 129 12.47 -10.16 -0.04
C GLN A 129 12.29 -8.78 -0.70
N VAL A 130 11.38 -7.98 -0.17
CA VAL A 130 11.10 -6.61 -0.64
C VAL A 130 11.32 -5.63 0.51
N THR A 131 12.21 -4.65 0.35
CA THR A 131 12.36 -3.56 1.32
C THR A 131 11.68 -2.31 0.81
N ILE A 132 10.87 -1.71 1.68
CA ILE A 132 10.06 -0.52 1.46
C ILE A 132 10.54 0.56 2.42
N GLN A 133 10.77 1.76 1.91
CA GLN A 133 11.05 2.96 2.70
C GLN A 133 10.13 4.07 2.23
N ASN A 134 9.49 4.76 3.18
CA ASN A 134 8.54 5.84 2.88
C ASN A 134 7.45 5.44 1.84
N GLY A 135 6.95 4.20 1.90
CA GLY A 135 5.91 3.68 1.01
C GLY A 135 6.38 3.27 -0.39
N VAL A 136 7.69 3.34 -0.68
CA VAL A 136 8.28 2.99 -1.97
C VAL A 136 9.25 1.83 -1.83
N VAL A 137 9.24 0.92 -2.80
CA VAL A 137 10.18 -0.19 -2.88
C VAL A 137 11.57 0.34 -3.19
N VAL A 138 12.52 0.10 -2.29
CA VAL A 138 13.94 0.48 -2.46
C VAL A 138 14.82 -0.69 -2.85
N SER A 139 14.43 -1.93 -2.52
CA SER A 139 15.16 -3.12 -2.93
C SER A 139 14.25 -4.34 -3.07
N VAL A 140 14.64 -5.23 -3.98
CA VAL A 140 14.01 -6.53 -4.22
C VAL A 140 15.14 -7.54 -4.40
N SER A 141 15.12 -8.64 -3.64
CA SER A 141 16.12 -9.70 -3.75
C SER A 141 15.46 -11.07 -3.70
N GLN A 142 15.98 -12.02 -4.49
CA GLN A 142 15.55 -13.41 -4.41
C GLN A 142 16.04 -14.04 -3.11
N ARG A 143 15.24 -14.96 -2.55
CA ARG A 143 15.63 -15.81 -1.44
C ARG A 143 15.43 -17.28 -1.76
N SER A 144 16.44 -18.07 -1.44
CA SER A 144 16.34 -19.52 -1.38
C SER A 144 16.04 -19.96 0.05
N LYS A 145 14.75 -20.14 0.39
CA LYS A 145 14.21 -20.55 1.70
C LYS A 145 14.60 -19.66 2.90
N LEU A 146 13.84 -19.77 4.00
CA LEU A 146 14.17 -19.14 5.29
C LEU A 146 15.24 -19.92 6.05
#